data_AF-A0A818M7U5-F1
#
_entry.id   AF-A0A818M7U5-F1
#
_cell.length_a   1.000
_cell.length_b   1.000
_cell.length_c   1.000
_cell.angle_alpha   90.00
_cell.angle_beta   90.00
_cell.angle_gamma   90.00
#
_symmetry.space_group_name_H-M   'P 1'
#
loop_
_entity.id
_entity.type
_entity.pdbx_description
1 polymer ?
#
loop_
_entity_poly.entity_id
_entity_poly.type
_entity_poly.pdbx_seq_one_letter_code
_entity_poly.pdbx_strand_id
1 'polypeptide(L)'
;MATLTRYQIHGQITIKGEQPKFHGDEILYISIRDSLRHDVPCIELGSKTIYLYQEQSLPIDYQCLYDPYKAHMKFSELKTIPGGITLSAHIERNDKLLYINNTDIPLADNINIQLVKVE
;
A
#
# COMPACT_ATOMS: atom_id res chain seq x y z
N MET A 1 12.44 -25.58 -12.01
CA MET A 1 12.44 -24.10 -11.93
C MET A 1 11.03 -23.68 -11.57
N ALA A 2 10.81 -23.13 -10.37
CA ALA A 2 9.49 -22.63 -9.99
C ALA A 2 9.29 -21.25 -10.64
N THR A 3 8.35 -21.15 -11.58
CA THR A 3 7.92 -19.87 -12.15
C THR A 3 7.30 -19.07 -11.02
N LEU A 4 7.95 -17.97 -10.62
CA LEU A 4 7.45 -17.12 -9.54
C LEU A 4 6.26 -16.33 -10.10
N THR A 5 5.04 -16.83 -9.89
CA THR A 5 3.81 -16.12 -10.30
C THR A 5 3.67 -14.90 -9.40
N ARG A 6 4.15 -13.74 -9.89
CA ARG A 6 3.96 -12.45 -9.21
C ARG A 6 2.61 -11.89 -9.61
N TYR A 7 1.78 -11.63 -8.61
CA TYR A 7 0.49 -10.99 -8.79
C TYR A 7 0.68 -9.47 -8.66
N GLN A 8 -0.25 -8.71 -9.24
CA GLN A 8 -0.15 -7.26 -9.29
C GLN A 8 -1.48 -6.62 -8.90
N ILE A 9 -1.38 -5.47 -8.22
CA ILE A 9 -2.48 -4.51 -8.07
C ILE A 9 -2.04 -3.17 -8.68
N HIS A 10 -3.02 -2.38 -9.08
CA HIS A 10 -2.82 -1.02 -9.58
C HIS A 10 -3.84 -0.07 -8.96
N GLY A 11 -3.60 1.23 -9.08
CA GLY A 11 -4.57 2.24 -8.71
C GLY A 11 -3.94 3.60 -8.52
N GLN A 12 -4.65 4.48 -7.82
CA GLN A 12 -4.27 5.87 -7.65
C GLN A 12 -4.17 6.28 -6.18
N ILE A 13 -3.18 7.10 -5.86
CA ILE A 13 -3.00 7.73 -4.56
C ILE A 13 -3.54 9.15 -4.64
N THR A 14 -4.43 9.49 -3.71
CA THR A 14 -4.95 10.84 -3.49
C THR A 14 -4.78 11.25 -2.04
N ILE A 15 -4.90 12.54 -1.74
CA ILE A 15 -4.89 13.06 -0.37
C ILE A 15 -6.23 13.75 -0.12
N LYS A 16 -6.85 13.44 1.02
CA LYS A 16 -8.17 13.94 1.37
C LYS A 16 -8.13 15.45 1.61
N GLY A 17 -8.80 16.21 0.73
CA GLY A 17 -9.01 17.65 0.90
C GLY A 17 -7.78 18.53 0.65
N GLU A 18 -6.67 17.97 0.15
CA GLU A 18 -5.43 18.70 -0.10
C GLU A 18 -4.83 18.38 -1.48
N GLN A 19 -4.07 19.33 -2.03
CA GLN A 19 -3.19 19.17 -3.18
C GLN A 19 -1.81 19.73 -2.79
N PRO A 20 -1.00 18.95 -2.04
CA PRO A 20 0.28 19.44 -1.58
C PRO A 20 1.23 19.65 -2.76
N LYS A 21 2.16 20.57 -2.59
CA LYS A 21 3.33 20.66 -3.44
C LYS A 21 4.44 19.83 -2.79
N PHE A 22 4.84 18.74 -3.45
CA PHE A 22 5.96 17.94 -3.00
C PHE A 22 7.28 18.68 -3.21
N HIS A 23 8.22 18.46 -2.30
CA HIS A 23 9.54 19.05 -2.28
C HIS A 23 10.57 18.24 -3.09
N GLY A 24 10.28 16.98 -3.40
CA GLY A 24 11.14 16.10 -4.20
C GLY A 24 11.97 15.12 -3.37
N ASP A 25 11.86 15.19 -2.05
CA ASP A 25 12.50 14.27 -1.08
C ASP A 25 11.46 13.41 -0.35
N GLU A 26 10.17 13.53 -0.70
CA GLU A 26 9.13 12.67 -0.18
C GLU A 26 9.14 11.27 -0.81
N ILE A 27 8.86 10.29 0.02
CA ILE A 27 8.79 8.88 -0.36
C ILE A 27 7.38 8.39 -0.09
N LEU A 28 6.72 7.89 -1.12
CA LEU A 28 5.47 7.16 -1.04
C LEU A 28 5.77 5.67 -0.91
N TYR A 29 5.33 5.09 0.20
CA TYR A 29 5.37 3.66 0.46
C TYR A 29 3.99 3.04 0.31
N ILE A 30 3.92 1.84 -0.27
CA ILE A 30 2.71 1.04 -0.43
C ILE A 30 3.05 -0.38 -0.04
N SER A 31 2.23 -1.03 0.78
CA SER A 31 2.42 -2.42 1.20
C SER A 31 1.13 -3.22 1.24
N ILE A 32 1.22 -4.46 0.80
CA ILE A 32 0.18 -5.49 0.86
C ILE A 32 0.55 -6.46 1.97
N ARG A 33 -0.34 -6.62 2.94
CA ARG A 33 -0.05 -7.37 4.17
C ARG A 33 -1.10 -8.42 4.45
N ASP A 34 -0.66 -9.56 4.96
CA ASP A 34 -1.50 -10.51 5.67
C ASP A 34 -1.70 -9.99 7.10
N SER A 35 -2.95 -9.63 7.42
CA SER A 35 -3.34 -8.96 8.67
C SER A 35 -4.32 -9.78 9.51
N LEU A 36 -4.47 -11.07 9.20
CA LEU A 36 -5.49 -11.93 9.82
C LEU A 36 -5.34 -12.10 11.34
N ARG A 37 -4.10 -11.99 11.84
CA ARG A 37 -3.75 -12.32 13.22
C ARG A 37 -3.13 -11.12 13.91
N HIS A 38 -3.89 -10.49 14.81
CA HIS A 38 -3.38 -9.42 15.67
C HIS A 38 -2.34 -9.91 16.69
N ASP A 39 -2.27 -11.22 16.92
CA ASP A 39 -1.34 -11.89 17.83
C ASP A 39 0.01 -12.25 17.17
N VAL A 40 0.17 -12.03 15.87
CA VAL A 40 1.39 -12.34 15.10
C VAL A 40 1.81 -11.09 14.32
N PRO A 41 3.12 -10.83 14.15
CA PRO A 41 3.58 -9.77 13.24
C PRO A 41 2.93 -9.94 11.85
N CYS A 42 2.37 -8.86 11.31
CA CYS A 42 1.83 -8.86 9.95
C CYS A 42 2.91 -9.30 8.96
N ILE A 43 2.56 -10.17 8.01
CA ILE A 43 3.49 -10.57 6.94
C ILE A 43 3.33 -9.63 5.75
N GLU A 44 4.44 -9.07 5.29
CA GLU A 44 4.47 -8.33 4.04
C GLU A 44 4.50 -9.29 2.84
N LEU A 45 3.40 -9.28 2.07
CA LEU A 45 3.25 -10.07 0.84
C LEU A 45 3.95 -9.36 -0.33
N GLY A 46 3.96 -8.04 -0.32
CA GLY A 46 4.63 -7.20 -1.30
C GLY A 46 4.58 -5.73 -0.94
N SER A 47 5.52 -4.96 -1.50
CA SER A 47 5.63 -3.53 -1.28
C SER A 47 6.14 -2.80 -2.51
N LYS A 48 5.87 -1.49 -2.54
CA LYS A 48 6.33 -0.58 -3.58
C LYS A 48 6.70 0.75 -2.95
N THR A 49 7.89 1.21 -3.31
CA THR A 49 8.38 2.56 -3.00
C THR A 49 8.35 3.40 -4.26
N ILE A 50 7.86 4.63 -4.15
CA ILE A 50 7.80 5.65 -5.20
C ILE A 50 8.41 6.93 -4.63
N TYR A 51 9.47 7.42 -5.27
CA TYR A 51 10.04 8.73 -4.95
C TYR A 51 9.19 9.81 -5.63
N LEU A 52 8.71 10.77 -4.84
CA LEU A 52 7.88 11.86 -5.35
C LEU A 52 8.77 12.98 -5.84
N TYR A 53 8.43 13.56 -7.00
CA TYR A 53 9.19 14.64 -7.59
C TYR A 53 8.65 16.00 -7.16
N GLN A 54 9.53 17.00 -7.19
CA GLN A 54 9.15 18.37 -6.89
C GLN A 54 7.98 18.81 -7.80
N GLU A 55 6.97 19.44 -7.21
CA GLU A 55 5.74 19.89 -7.91
C GLU A 55 4.91 18.79 -8.59
N GLN A 56 5.16 17.50 -8.28
CA GLN A 56 4.32 16.41 -8.78
C GLN A 56 2.86 16.61 -8.33
N SER A 57 1.92 16.45 -9.26
CA SER A 57 0.49 16.56 -8.96
C SER A 57 -0.13 15.23 -8.55
N LEU A 58 -1.17 15.28 -7.72
CA LEU A 58 -2.06 14.14 -7.49
C LEU A 58 -3.11 14.06 -8.63
N PRO A 59 -3.67 12.87 -8.91
CA PRO A 59 -3.35 11.57 -8.31
C PRO A 59 -1.99 11.02 -8.75
N ILE A 60 -1.38 10.17 -7.91
CA ILE A 60 -0.18 9.40 -8.27
C ILE A 60 -0.60 7.97 -8.62
N ASP A 61 -0.36 7.55 -9.87
CA ASP A 61 -0.58 6.17 -10.28
C ASP A 61 0.46 5.24 -9.64
N TYR A 62 0.03 4.04 -9.23
CA TYR A 62 0.93 3.03 -8.70
C TYR A 62 0.61 1.64 -9.24
N GLN A 63 1.65 0.79 -9.20
CA GLN A 63 1.55 -0.64 -9.41
C GLN A 63 2.39 -1.34 -8.34
N CYS A 64 1.76 -2.25 -7.60
CA CYS A 64 2.41 -3.00 -6.52
C CYS A 64 2.35 -4.49 -6.83
N LEU A 65 3.51 -5.15 -6.79
CA LEU A 65 3.61 -6.59 -6.95
C LEU A 65 3.53 -7.27 -5.58
N TYR A 66 2.94 -8.45 -5.53
CA TYR A 66 2.90 -9.28 -4.32
C TYR A 66 3.02 -10.77 -4.63
N ASP A 67 3.44 -11.50 -3.61
CA ASP A 67 3.55 -12.95 -3.63
C ASP A 67 2.52 -13.57 -2.67
N PRO A 68 1.44 -14.19 -3.18
CA PRO A 68 0.41 -14.79 -2.34
C PRO A 68 0.90 -16.03 -1.58
N TYR A 69 2.01 -16.64 -1.99
CA TYR A 69 2.57 -17.83 -1.34
C TYR A 69 3.31 -17.50 -0.03
N LYS A 70 3.54 -16.21 0.26
CA LYS A 70 4.08 -15.76 1.55
C LYS A 70 3.03 -15.74 2.67
N ALA A 71 1.74 -15.81 2.34
CA ALA A 71 0.66 -15.75 3.32
C ALA A 71 0.69 -16.94 4.29
N HIS A 72 0.19 -16.75 5.52
CA HIS A 72 0.17 -17.82 6.55
C HIS A 72 -0.74 -19.00 6.19
N MET A 73 -1.70 -18.77 5.30
CA MET A 73 -2.64 -19.78 4.83
C MET A 73 -2.84 -19.64 3.32
N LYS A 74 -3.65 -20.51 2.72
CA LYS A 74 -3.95 -20.41 1.30
C LYS A 74 -4.56 -19.05 0.99
N PHE A 75 -3.93 -18.33 0.08
CA PHE A 75 -4.36 -16.98 -0.30
C PHE A 75 -5.82 -16.90 -0.76
N SER A 76 -6.33 -17.95 -1.42
CA SER A 76 -7.74 -18.06 -1.82
C SER A 76 -8.72 -18.08 -0.64
N GLU A 77 -8.31 -18.63 0.50
CA GLU A 77 -9.10 -18.65 1.73
C GLU A 77 -8.95 -17.31 2.45
N LEU A 78 -7.73 -16.79 2.53
CA LEU A 78 -7.42 -15.52 3.17
C LEU A 78 -8.19 -14.34 2.55
N LYS A 79 -8.30 -14.30 1.22
CA LYS A 79 -9.03 -13.26 0.48
C LYS A 79 -10.53 -13.21 0.82
N THR A 80 -11.11 -14.29 1.35
CA THR A 80 -12.52 -14.35 1.76
C THR A 80 -12.77 -13.76 3.14
N ILE A 81 -11.72 -13.51 3.92
CA ILE A 81 -11.84 -13.03 5.30
C ILE A 81 -11.72 -11.49 5.30
N PRO A 82 -12.74 -10.77 5.80
CA PRO A 82 -12.65 -9.32 5.94
C PRO A 82 -11.44 -8.93 6.79
N GLY A 83 -10.57 -8.06 6.25
CA GLY A 83 -9.33 -7.66 6.92
C GLY A 83 -8.21 -8.70 6.91
N GLY A 84 -8.41 -9.87 6.28
CA GLY A 84 -7.36 -10.90 6.17
C GLY A 84 -6.16 -10.45 5.33
N ILE A 85 -6.42 -9.64 4.29
CA ILE A 85 -5.39 -8.95 3.51
C ILE A 85 -5.70 -7.46 3.50
N THR A 86 -4.75 -6.65 3.93
CA THR A 86 -4.89 -5.19 3.94
C THR A 86 -3.85 -4.53 3.05
N LEU A 87 -4.28 -3.44 2.43
CA LEU A 87 -3.38 -2.51 1.77
C LEU A 87 -3.15 -1.29 2.66
N SER A 88 -1.90 -0.85 2.75
CA SER A 88 -1.54 0.41 3.37
C SER A 88 -0.62 1.22 2.49
N ALA A 89 -0.73 2.53 2.59
CA ALA A 89 0.18 3.47 1.97
C ALA A 89 0.43 4.67 2.87
N HIS A 90 1.62 5.22 2.78
CA HIS A 90 1.98 6.44 3.48
C HIS A 90 3.01 7.24 2.70
N ILE A 91 3.10 8.53 3.00
CA ILE A 91 4.14 9.41 2.51
C ILE A 91 4.95 9.88 3.70
N GLU A 92 6.26 9.77 3.59
CA GLU A 92 7.22 10.26 4.58
C GLU A 92 8.27 11.15 3.94
N ARG A 93 8.96 11.92 4.78
CA ARG A 93 10.11 12.74 4.40
C ARG A 93 11.10 12.78 5.55
N ASN A 94 12.34 12.35 5.32
CA ASN A 94 13.39 12.32 6.35
C ASN A 94 12.89 11.61 7.63
N ASP A 95 12.37 10.38 7.47
CA ASP A 95 11.78 9.54 8.53
C ASP A 95 10.56 10.14 9.27
N LYS A 96 10.06 11.30 8.83
CA LYS A 96 8.83 11.90 9.35
C LYS A 96 7.65 11.50 8.48
N LEU A 97 6.70 10.79 9.09
CA LEU A 97 5.40 10.48 8.49
C LEU A 97 4.61 11.78 8.23
N LEU A 98 4.17 11.99 7.00
CA LEU A 98 3.42 13.17 6.58
C LEU A 98 1.95 12.84 6.28
N TYR A 99 1.72 11.73 5.57
CA TYR A 99 0.39 11.28 5.15
C TYR A 99 0.25 9.76 5.30
N ILE A 100 -0.92 9.27 5.66
CA ILE A 100 -1.18 7.83 5.84
C ILE A 100 -2.62 7.48 5.45
N ASN A 101 -2.88 6.26 5.00
CA ASN A 101 -4.25 5.75 4.94
C ASN A 101 -4.71 5.32 6.34
N ASN A 102 -5.79 5.91 6.85
CA ASN A 102 -6.35 5.55 8.16
C ASN A 102 -7.50 4.53 8.08
N THR A 103 -7.53 3.75 7.01
CA THR A 103 -8.59 2.76 6.77
C THR A 103 -7.97 1.49 6.24
N ASP A 104 -8.40 0.35 6.76
CA ASP A 104 -8.07 -0.95 6.18
C ASP A 104 -8.75 -1.09 4.82
N ILE A 105 -7.95 -1.28 3.78
CA ILE A 105 -8.45 -1.41 2.41
C ILE A 105 -8.35 -2.88 2.00
N PRO A 106 -9.47 -3.54 1.67
CA PRO A 106 -9.45 -4.92 1.22
C PRO A 106 -8.78 -5.06 -0.14
N LEU A 107 -8.17 -6.22 -0.39
CA LEU A 107 -7.47 -6.47 -1.65
C LEU A 107 -8.44 -6.63 -2.84
N ALA A 108 -8.17 -5.86 -3.89
CA ALA A 108 -8.79 -5.90 -5.21
C ALA A 108 -7.71 -5.59 -6.25
N ASP A 109 -7.97 -5.90 -7.53
CA ASP A 109 -6.97 -5.71 -8.59
C ASP A 109 -6.73 -4.22 -8.90
N ASN A 110 -7.76 -3.38 -8.73
CA ASN A 110 -7.72 -1.93 -8.87
C ASN A 110 -8.19 -1.26 -7.57
N ILE A 111 -7.29 -0.52 -6.90
CA ILE A 111 -7.56 0.13 -5.61
C ILE A 111 -7.06 1.57 -5.62
N ASN A 112 -7.98 2.52 -5.51
CA ASN A 112 -7.63 3.89 -5.18
C ASN A 112 -7.48 4.05 -3.67
N ILE A 113 -6.36 4.62 -3.23
CA ILE A 113 -6.06 4.88 -1.83
C ILE A 113 -6.14 6.38 -1.59
N GLN A 114 -6.88 6.77 -0.56
CA GLN A 114 -6.92 8.13 -0.09
C GLN A 114 -6.13 8.24 1.22
N LEU A 115 -5.11 9.09 1.23
CA LEU A 115 -4.31 9.40 2.41
C LEU A 115 -4.91 10.59 3.17
N VAL A 116 -4.66 10.62 4.47
CA VAL A 116 -4.94 11.76 5.35
C VAL A 116 -3.63 12.29 5.92
N LYS A 117 -3.59 13.58 6.23
CA LYS A 117 -2.44 14.21 6.87
C LYS A 117 -2.28 13.73 8.31
N VAL A 118 -1.04 13.51 8.72
CA VAL A 118 -0.67 13.19 10.10
C VAL A 118 -0.34 14.52 10.82
N GLU A 119 -0.95 14.75 11.99
CA GLU A 119 -0.74 15.95 12.81
C GLU A 119 0.68 16.03 13.40
#